data_AF-A0A917DII4-F1
#
_entry.id   AF-A0A917DII4-F1
#
_cell.length_a   1.000
_cell.length_b   1.000
_cell.length_c   1.000
_cell.angle_alpha   90.00
_cell.angle_beta   90.00
_cell.angle_gamma   90.00
#
_symmetry.space_group_name_H-M   'P 1'
#
loop_
_entity.id
_entity.type
_entity.pdbx_description
1 polymer ?
#
loop_
_entity_poly.entity_id
_entity_poly.type
_entity_poly.pdbx_seq_one_letter_code
_entity_poly.pdbx_strand_id
1 'polypeptide(L)'
;MFKCEFYNSELRAATADRSEFRTRQSLNKKMKKSEIKALSVEQLEQNIAVEKDRILKLQFAHAITPIENPMRIRQSRRLIAQLMTELNAR
;
A
#
# COMPACT_ATOMS: atom_id res chain seq x y z
N MET A 1 -37.10 -34.21 25.31
CA MET A 1 -37.18 -33.20 26.38
C MET A 1 -35.77 -32.68 26.69
N PHE A 2 -35.46 -31.53 26.11
CA PHE A 2 -34.47 -30.52 26.56
C PHE A 2 -32.98 -30.88 26.70
N LYS A 3 -32.36 -31.55 25.72
CA LYS A 3 -30.88 -31.47 25.59
C LYS A 3 -30.33 -31.44 24.17
N CYS A 4 -31.10 -31.82 23.14
CA CYS A 4 -30.68 -31.63 21.74
C CYS A 4 -31.08 -30.26 21.14
N GLU A 5 -32.02 -29.54 21.75
CA GLU A 5 -32.38 -28.17 21.33
C GLU A 5 -31.35 -27.13 21.81
N PHE A 6 -30.61 -27.43 22.89
CA PHE A 6 -29.59 -26.53 23.44
C PHE A 6 -28.28 -26.55 22.62
N TYR A 7 -27.93 -27.69 22.01
CA TYR A 7 -26.74 -27.78 21.16
C TYR A 7 -26.91 -27.12 19.77
N ASN A 8 -28.13 -26.67 19.46
CA ASN A 8 -28.46 -25.98 18.21
C ASN A 8 -28.73 -24.47 18.38
N SER A 9 -28.62 -23.93 19.61
CA SER A 9 -28.72 -22.48 19.87
C SER A 9 -27.36 -21.78 20.02
N GLU A 10 -26.32 -22.47 20.50
CA GLU A 10 -24.96 -21.88 20.62
C GLU A 10 -24.16 -21.93 19.30
N LEU A 11 -24.53 -22.80 18.37
CA LEU A 11 -23.96 -22.84 17.01
C LEU A 11 -24.58 -21.79 16.05
N ARG A 12 -25.37 -20.85 16.57
CA ARG A 12 -25.92 -19.68 15.85
C ARG A 12 -25.29 -18.34 16.25
N ALA A 13 -24.21 -18.34 17.04
CA ALA A 13 -23.55 -17.11 17.50
C ALA A 13 -22.12 -16.90 16.95
N ALA A 14 -21.75 -17.57 15.86
CA ALA A 14 -20.48 -17.33 15.16
C ALA A 14 -20.69 -16.93 13.69
N THR A 15 -21.83 -16.34 13.36
CA THR A 15 -22.00 -15.59 12.12
C THR A 15 -21.13 -14.34 12.19
N ALA A 16 -19.93 -14.47 11.63
CA ALA A 16 -19.03 -13.43 11.18
C ALA A 16 -19.51 -11.99 11.43
N ASP A 17 -18.83 -11.27 12.32
CA ASP A 17 -18.69 -9.83 12.13
C ASP A 17 -17.71 -9.62 10.97
N ARG A 18 -18.25 -9.75 9.74
CA ARG A 18 -17.57 -9.56 8.45
C ARG A 18 -17.05 -8.13 8.27
N SER A 19 -17.37 -7.24 9.22
CA SER A 19 -17.03 -5.83 9.30
C SER A 19 -15.57 -5.57 9.71
N GLU A 20 -14.89 -6.49 10.43
CA GLU A 20 -13.49 -6.27 10.85
C GLU A 20 -12.43 -6.61 9.79
N PHE A 21 -12.78 -7.37 8.75
CA PHE A 21 -11.83 -7.63 7.66
C PHE A 21 -11.54 -6.36 6.84
N ARG A 22 -12.45 -5.38 6.88
CA ARG A 22 -12.29 -4.08 6.21
C ARG A 22 -11.34 -3.14 6.93
N THR A 23 -11.23 -3.19 8.26
CA THR A 23 -10.43 -2.23 9.03
C THR A 23 -8.93 -2.57 9.10
N ARG A 24 -8.50 -3.79 8.72
CA ARG A 24 -7.08 -4.11 8.48
C ARG A 24 -6.55 -3.62 7.12
N GLN A 25 -7.42 -3.37 6.15
CA GLN A 25 -7.03 -2.87 4.81
C GLN A 25 -6.64 -1.37 4.80
N SER A 26 -6.62 -0.72 5.96
CA SER A 26 -6.35 0.71 6.10
C SER A 26 -4.86 1.09 5.95
N LEU A 27 -3.93 0.16 6.19
CA LEU A 27 -2.49 0.46 6.24
C LEU A 27 -1.70 -0.05 5.02
N ASN A 28 -2.28 0.06 3.83
CA ASN A 28 -1.52 0.05 2.59
C ASN A 28 -2.17 1.01 1.59
N LYS A 29 -2.26 2.28 1.98
CA LYS A 29 -2.68 3.38 1.11
C LYS A 29 -1.58 3.62 0.06
N LYS A 30 -1.59 2.81 -0.99
CA LYS A 30 -0.85 3.06 -2.23
C LYS A 30 -1.35 4.39 -2.79
N MET A 31 -0.44 5.33 -3.10
CA MET A 31 -0.82 6.63 -3.69
C MET A 31 -1.85 6.44 -4.79
N LYS A 32 -3.01 7.06 -4.61
CA LYS A 32 -4.11 6.92 -5.56
C LYS A 32 -3.77 7.77 -6.77
N LYS A 33 -4.07 7.28 -7.98
CA LYS A 33 -3.82 8.02 -9.22
C LYS A 33 -4.45 9.42 -9.20
N SER A 34 -5.57 9.60 -8.48
CA SER A 34 -6.22 10.89 -8.26
C SER A 34 -5.33 11.91 -7.55
N GLU A 35 -4.51 11.47 -6.59
CA GLU A 35 -3.59 12.34 -5.85
C GLU A 35 -2.41 12.78 -6.75
N ILE A 36 -1.94 11.89 -7.64
CA ILE A 36 -0.87 12.18 -8.61
C ILE A 36 -1.33 13.21 -9.65
N LYS A 37 -2.58 13.10 -10.12
CA LYS A 37 -3.16 14.03 -11.10
C LYS A 37 -3.35 15.45 -10.56
N ALA A 38 -3.51 15.61 -9.25
CA ALA A 38 -3.73 16.91 -8.63
C ALA A 38 -2.44 17.75 -8.46
N LEU A 39 -1.25 17.17 -8.69
CA LEU A 39 0.04 17.86 -8.56
C LEU A 39 0.30 18.80 -9.74
N SER A 40 1.06 19.88 -9.51
CA SER A 40 1.57 20.74 -10.59
C SER A 40 2.75 20.09 -11.32
N VAL A 41 3.10 20.59 -12.51
CA VAL A 41 4.24 20.05 -13.30
C VAL A 41 5.55 20.19 -12.53
N GLU A 42 5.81 21.35 -11.93
CA GLU A 42 6.99 21.61 -11.10
C GLU A 42 7.08 20.66 -9.90
N GLN A 43 5.95 20.41 -9.24
CA GLN A 43 5.89 19.48 -8.12
C GLN A 43 6.14 18.03 -8.56
N LEU A 44 5.67 17.63 -9.76
CA LEU A 44 5.96 16.31 -10.31
C LEU A 44 7.47 16.12 -10.54
N GLU A 45 8.14 17.10 -11.13
CA GLU A 45 9.59 17.05 -11.38
C GLU A 45 10.41 16.99 -10.08
N GLN A 46 10.07 17.84 -9.11
CA GLN A 46 10.72 17.83 -7.79
C GLN A 46 10.55 16.47 -7.09
N ASN A 47 9.34 15.92 -7.08
CA ASN A 47 9.07 14.62 -6.47
C ASN A 47 9.82 13.48 -7.18
N ILE A 48 9.95 13.54 -8.51
CA ILE A 48 10.74 12.59 -9.28
C ILE A 48 12.21 12.64 -8.86
N ALA A 49 12.79 13.84 -8.72
CA ALA A 49 14.19 13.99 -8.29
C ALA A 49 14.41 13.42 -6.89
N VAL A 50 13.54 13.76 -5.93
CA VAL A 50 13.62 13.27 -4.55
C VAL A 50 13.51 11.75 -4.48
N GLU A 51 12.55 11.15 -5.21
CA GLU A 51 12.37 9.69 -5.19
C GLU A 51 13.49 8.95 -5.92
N LYS A 52 14.13 9.55 -6.94
CA LYS A 52 15.35 8.98 -7.57
C LYS A 52 16.49 8.90 -6.56
N ASP A 53 16.77 9.97 -5.84
CA ASP A 53 17.81 9.99 -4.80
C ASP A 53 17.53 8.98 -3.69
N ARG A 54 16.25 8.83 -3.34
CA ARG A 54 15.80 7.85 -2.36
C ARG A 54 16.10 6.42 -2.80
N ILE A 55 15.82 6.07 -4.06
CA ILE A 55 16.14 4.75 -4.59
C ILE A 55 17.64 4.50 -4.58
N LEU A 56 18.45 5.48 -4.99
CA LEU A 56 19.91 5.35 -4.98
C LEU A 56 20.41 5.03 -3.56
N LYS A 57 19.97 5.81 -2.56
CA LYS A 57 20.32 5.55 -1.15
C LYS A 57 19.90 4.16 -0.68
N LEU A 58 18.70 3.71 -1.05
CA LEU A 58 18.23 2.36 -0.73
C LEU A 58 19.06 1.29 -1.42
N GLN A 59 19.44 1.47 -2.69
CA GLN A 59 20.29 0.50 -3.41
C GLN A 59 21.68 0.39 -2.79
N PHE A 60 22.30 1.52 -2.44
CA PHE A 60 23.58 1.54 -1.74
C PHE A 60 23.48 0.86 -0.38
N ALA A 61 22.44 1.17 0.41
CA ALA A 61 22.21 0.51 1.68
C ALA A 61 22.02 -1.01 1.50
N HIS A 62 21.24 -1.45 0.50
CA HIS A 62 21.01 -2.87 0.20
C HIS A 62 22.26 -3.66 -0.16
N ALA A 63 23.18 -3.02 -0.88
CA ALA A 63 24.43 -3.64 -1.29
C ALA A 63 25.37 -3.87 -0.10
N ILE A 64 25.32 -3.00 0.91
CA ILE A 64 26.17 -3.09 2.11
C ILE A 64 25.52 -3.98 3.16
N THR A 65 24.22 -3.80 3.42
CA THR A 65 23.43 -4.58 4.35
C THR A 65 22.11 -5.02 3.71
N PRO A 66 21.74 -6.31 3.78
CA PRO A 66 20.50 -6.77 3.19
C PRO A 66 19.30 -6.08 3.87
N ILE A 67 18.60 -5.23 3.12
CA ILE A 67 17.40 -4.52 3.58
C ILE A 67 16.34 -5.52 4.06
N GLU A 68 15.78 -5.22 5.23
CA GLU A 68 14.66 -5.92 5.87
C GLU A 68 13.45 -6.17 4.93
N ASN A 69 13.17 -5.24 4.01
CA ASN A 69 12.10 -5.37 3.04
C ASN A 69 12.48 -4.88 1.63
N PRO A 70 12.81 -5.80 0.69
CA PRO A 70 13.14 -5.45 -0.70
C PRO A 70 11.94 -4.87 -1.45
N MET A 71 10.71 -5.04 -0.96
CA MET A 71 9.52 -4.49 -1.60
C MET A 71 9.49 -2.97 -1.63
N ARG A 72 10.19 -2.30 -0.70
CA ARG A 72 10.27 -0.84 -0.66
C ARG A 72 10.92 -0.27 -1.91
N ILE A 73 11.97 -0.90 -2.41
CA ILE A 73 12.63 -0.51 -3.67
C ILE A 73 11.64 -0.62 -4.84
N ARG A 74 10.89 -1.72 -4.92
CA ARG A 74 9.88 -1.91 -5.97
C ARG A 74 8.76 -0.87 -5.89
N GLN A 75 8.33 -0.51 -4.68
CA GLN A 75 7.29 0.51 -4.47
C GLN A 75 7.75 1.88 -4.95
N SER A 76 8.94 2.34 -4.53
CA SER A 76 9.51 3.62 -5.02
C SER A 76 9.70 3.62 -6.54
N ARG A 77 10.19 2.52 -7.15
CA ARG A 77 10.27 2.41 -8.62
C ARG A 77 8.93 2.59 -9.30
N ARG A 78 7.87 2.00 -8.72
CA ARG A 78 6.51 2.13 -9.25
C ARG A 78 5.97 3.55 -9.11
N LEU A 79 6.27 4.24 -8.01
CA LEU A 79 5.89 5.63 -7.80
C LEU A 79 6.55 6.55 -8.84
N ILE A 80 7.86 6.42 -9.07
CA ILE A 80 8.56 7.19 -10.10
C ILE A 80 7.93 6.95 -11.47
N ALA A 81 7.67 5.69 -11.84
CA ALA A 81 7.04 5.38 -13.11
C ALA A 81 5.67 6.05 -13.26
N GLN A 82 4.87 6.10 -12.20
CA GLN A 82 3.56 6.77 -12.21
C GLN A 82 3.69 8.29 -12.36
N LEU A 83 4.64 8.91 -11.66
CA LEU A 83 4.93 10.35 -11.79
C LEU A 83 5.40 10.70 -13.20
N MET A 84 6.31 9.90 -13.78
CA MET A 84 6.78 10.08 -15.15
C MET A 84 5.67 9.88 -16.18
N THR A 85 4.79 8.89 -15.99
CA THR A 85 3.64 8.70 -16.89
C THR A 85 2.67 9.88 -16.86
N GLU A 86 2.48 10.51 -15.70
CA GLU A 86 1.65 11.71 -15.59
C GLU A 86 2.31 12.90 -16.29
N LEU A 87 3.62 13.09 -16.10
CA LEU A 87 4.38 14.14 -16.79
C LEU A 87 4.27 14.00 -18.32
N ASN A 88 4.40 12.78 -18.84
CA ASN A 88 4.28 12.51 -20.28
C ASN A 88 2.85 12.60 -20.83
N ALA A 89 1.83 12.47 -19.97
CA ALA A 89 0.43 12.48 -20.39
C ALA A 89 -0.18 13.89 -20.42
N ARG A 90 0.52 14.88 -19.87
CA ARG A 90 0.17 16.31 -19.93
C ARG A 90 0.71 16.92 -21.22
#